data_AF-A0A328S6A7-F1
#
_entry.id   AF-A0A328S6A7-F1
#
_cell.length_a   1.000
_cell.length_b   1.000
_cell.length_c   1.000
_cell.angle_alpha   90.00
_cell.angle_beta   90.00
_cell.angle_gamma   90.00
#
_symmetry.space_group_name_H-M   'P 1'
#
loop_
_entity.id
_entity.type
_entity.pdbx_description
1 polymer ?
#
loop_
_entity_poly.entity_id
_entity_poly.type
_entity_poly.pdbx_seq_one_letter_code
_entity_poly.pdbx_strand_id
1 'polypeptide(L)'
;MEYLNDINDSLNSYNESGLRYVNLFEHPELFYGTVYNEKDYLDFTKFPTPVIEEVNNFSADAITQMSSYHNSGCGVRLRFSTDSTRLIFKVKLKRRWSTLKIVNWGSFAFDVYGIEEDKYSHRTVFAPNNALDTFAESILVPENGKLCIFLPNFNSIEELYMGIDSESCFERLDYPAENRTPVLFFGSATAQGASASHSGNSYPNIVSKLLDRDIVNLSCS
;
A
#
# COMPACT_ATOMS: atom_id res chain seq x y z
N MET A 1 -7.00 -1.64 -15.88
CA MET A 1 -6.09 -0.51 -15.69
C MET A 1 -6.18 0.47 -16.84
N GLU A 2 -6.20 1.76 -16.51
CA GLU A 2 -6.01 2.89 -17.44
C GLU A 2 -4.74 3.64 -17.05
N TYR A 3 -3.94 4.06 -18.02
CA TYR A 3 -2.70 4.81 -17.77
C TYR A 3 -2.92 6.29 -18.02
N LEU A 4 -2.35 7.12 -17.15
CA LEU A 4 -2.58 8.57 -17.14
C LEU A 4 -1.28 9.32 -17.39
N ASN A 5 -1.36 10.52 -17.95
CA ASN A 5 -0.21 11.42 -18.04
C ASN A 5 -0.14 12.31 -16.79
N ASP A 6 -1.29 12.76 -16.30
CA ASP A 6 -1.47 13.46 -15.05
C ASP A 6 -2.47 12.72 -14.16
N ILE A 7 -2.27 12.73 -12.85
CA ILE A 7 -3.16 12.05 -11.91
C ILE A 7 -4.61 12.59 -11.95
N ASN A 8 -4.78 13.85 -12.38
CA ASN A 8 -6.06 14.52 -12.47
C ASN A 8 -6.78 14.28 -13.79
N ASP A 9 -6.16 13.55 -14.73
CA ASP A 9 -6.80 13.20 -16.00
C ASP A 9 -8.13 12.46 -15.75
N SER A 10 -9.14 12.79 -16.56
CA SER A 10 -10.42 12.09 -16.57
C SER A 10 -10.25 10.68 -17.17
N LEU A 11 -11.03 9.73 -16.67
CA LEU A 11 -10.94 8.33 -17.08
C LEU A 11 -11.88 8.04 -18.26
N ASN A 12 -11.36 7.30 -19.23
CA ASN A 12 -12.10 6.86 -20.41
C ASN A 12 -12.64 5.43 -20.26
N SER A 13 -11.94 4.61 -19.47
CA SER A 13 -12.22 3.19 -19.28
C SER A 13 -13.14 2.93 -18.09
N TYR A 14 -13.27 3.89 -17.19
CA TYR A 14 -14.05 3.77 -15.97
C TYR A 14 -15.05 4.92 -15.85
N ASN A 15 -16.29 4.60 -15.49
CA ASN A 15 -17.33 5.61 -15.32
C ASN A 15 -17.17 6.32 -13.96
N GLU A 16 -16.70 7.57 -14.00
CA GLU A 16 -16.53 8.44 -12.83
C GLU A 16 -17.82 9.15 -12.40
N SER A 17 -18.92 9.01 -13.14
CA SER A 17 -20.21 9.61 -12.77
C SER A 17 -20.71 9.07 -11.43
N GLY A 18 -21.10 9.99 -10.55
CA GLY A 18 -21.56 9.67 -9.20
C GLY A 18 -20.44 9.31 -8.22
N LEU A 19 -19.17 9.51 -8.58
CA LEU A 19 -18.05 9.33 -7.66
C LEU A 19 -17.57 10.66 -7.08
N ARG A 20 -17.09 10.62 -5.84
CA ARG A 20 -16.22 11.63 -5.25
C ARG A 20 -14.83 11.04 -5.04
N TYR A 21 -13.78 11.82 -5.32
CA TYR A 21 -12.40 11.39 -5.02
C TYR A 21 -11.96 11.93 -3.68
N VAL A 22 -11.32 11.06 -2.89
CA VAL A 22 -10.63 11.43 -1.65
C VAL A 22 -9.14 11.21 -1.80
N ASN A 23 -8.34 12.14 -1.28
CA ASN A 23 -6.90 11.98 -1.15
C ASN A 23 -6.62 11.10 0.07
N LEU A 24 -6.13 9.88 -0.13
CA LEU A 24 -5.94 8.96 0.98
C LEU A 24 -4.82 9.40 1.94
N PHE A 25 -3.92 10.30 1.54
CA PHE A 25 -2.91 10.85 2.46
C PHE A 25 -3.52 11.83 3.48
N GLU A 26 -4.73 12.33 3.23
CA GLU A 26 -5.54 13.10 4.20
C GLU A 26 -6.36 12.20 5.14
N HIS A 27 -6.23 10.87 4.98
CA HIS A 27 -6.94 9.85 5.76
C HIS A 27 -5.98 8.85 6.43
N PRO A 28 -5.02 9.32 7.25
CA PRO A 28 -4.01 8.47 7.88
C PRO A 28 -4.62 7.39 8.78
N GLU A 29 -5.84 7.60 9.29
CA GLU A 29 -6.59 6.64 10.10
C GLU A 29 -6.87 5.32 9.39
N LEU A 30 -6.90 5.30 8.06
CA LEU A 30 -7.18 4.09 7.27
C LEU A 30 -5.94 3.21 7.07
N PHE A 31 -4.75 3.71 7.39
CA PHE A 31 -3.47 3.03 7.17
C PHE A 31 -2.96 2.34 8.43
N TYR A 32 -2.39 1.15 8.22
CA TYR A 32 -1.69 0.37 9.23
C TYR A 32 -0.27 0.04 8.78
N GLY A 33 0.59 -0.27 9.74
CA GLY A 33 1.96 -0.71 9.51
C GLY A 33 2.98 0.35 9.12
N THR A 34 2.63 1.62 9.31
CA THR A 34 3.60 2.72 9.36
C THR A 34 3.87 3.13 10.82
N VAL A 35 5.09 3.61 11.09
CA VAL A 35 5.50 4.18 12.38
C VAL A 35 5.12 5.66 12.53
N TYR A 36 4.82 6.35 11.42
CA TYR A 36 4.38 7.74 11.38
C TYR A 36 2.91 7.81 10.94
N ASN A 37 2.03 7.47 11.88
CA ASN A 37 0.58 7.64 11.73
C ASN A 37 0.08 8.55 12.86
N GLU A 38 0.36 9.85 12.73
CA GLU A 38 -0.24 10.87 13.58
C GLU A 38 -1.46 11.45 12.87
N LYS A 39 -2.42 11.98 13.65
CA LYS A 39 -3.79 12.29 13.21
C LYS A 39 -3.92 13.12 11.92
N ASP A 40 -2.88 13.82 11.50
CA ASP A 40 -2.90 14.72 10.34
C ASP A 40 -1.71 14.53 9.37
N TYR A 41 -0.91 13.47 9.53
CA TYR A 41 0.28 13.25 8.71
C TYR A 41 0.53 11.77 8.43
N LEU A 42 0.46 11.39 7.14
CA LEU A 42 0.85 10.08 6.65
C LEU A 42 2.22 10.14 5.98
N ASP A 43 3.17 9.39 6.53
CA ASP A 43 4.47 9.14 5.92
C ASP A 43 4.81 7.65 6.03
N PHE A 44 5.27 7.03 4.95
CA PHE A 44 5.71 5.63 4.96
C PHE A 44 7.21 5.50 5.24
N THR A 45 7.87 6.59 5.63
CA THR A 45 9.27 6.57 6.06
C THR A 45 9.42 5.60 7.22
N LYS A 46 10.34 4.65 7.06
CA LYS A 46 10.57 3.56 8.03
C LYS A 46 11.48 3.98 9.18
N PHE A 47 12.33 4.99 8.95
CA PHE A 47 13.42 5.33 9.86
C PHE A 47 13.38 6.83 10.22
N PRO A 48 13.71 7.21 11.46
CA PRO A 48 13.90 8.62 11.83
C PRO A 48 14.97 9.31 10.98
N THR A 49 14.82 10.61 10.76
CA THR A 49 15.78 11.43 10.02
C THR A 49 17.24 11.24 10.47
N PRO A 50 17.58 11.18 11.77
CA PRO A 50 18.96 10.93 12.19
C PRO A 50 19.53 9.59 11.69
N VAL A 51 18.70 8.55 11.60
CA VAL A 51 19.12 7.24 11.07
C VAL A 51 19.37 7.33 9.57
N ILE A 52 18.50 8.03 8.83
CA ILE A 52 18.67 8.25 7.39
C ILE A 52 19.94 9.04 7.11
N GLU A 53 20.23 10.07 7.91
CA GLU A 53 21.45 10.88 7.79
C GLU A 53 22.71 10.09 8.10
N GLU A 54 22.66 9.22 9.12
CA GLU A 54 23.78 8.35 9.49
C GLU A 54 24.19 7.41 8.35
N VAL A 55 23.24 6.98 7.52
CA VAL A 55 23.51 6.13 6.34
C VAL A 55 24.51 6.76 5.37
N ASN A 56 24.61 8.10 5.33
CA ASN A 56 25.57 8.78 4.47
C ASN A 56 27.05 8.49 4.82
N ASN A 57 27.31 7.90 5.99
CA ASN A 57 28.65 7.46 6.40
C ASN A 57 28.99 6.02 5.95
N PHE A 58 28.08 5.33 5.26
CA PHE A 58 28.26 3.94 4.81
C PHE A 58 28.57 3.85 3.31
N SER A 59 28.57 2.63 2.76
CA SER A 59 28.86 2.40 1.34
C SER A 59 27.85 3.08 0.41
N ALA A 60 28.28 3.37 -0.83
CA ALA A 60 27.41 3.92 -1.87
C ALA A 60 26.16 3.05 -2.12
N ASP A 61 26.31 1.74 -1.99
CA ASP A 61 25.18 0.80 -2.09
C ASP A 61 24.18 1.01 -0.95
N ALA A 62 24.63 1.16 0.30
CA ALA A 62 23.75 1.41 1.44
C ALA A 62 22.96 2.73 1.27
N ILE A 63 23.62 3.79 0.81
CA ILE A 63 22.98 5.08 0.51
C ILE A 63 21.93 4.93 -0.60
N THR A 64 22.25 4.19 -1.66
CA THR A 64 21.34 3.94 -2.78
C THR A 64 20.12 3.14 -2.35
N GLN A 65 20.30 2.10 -1.55
CA GLN A 65 19.20 1.28 -1.04
C GLN A 65 18.30 2.09 -0.10
N MET A 66 18.89 2.82 0.84
CA MET A 66 18.13 3.65 1.77
C MET A 66 17.31 4.69 1.01
N SER A 67 17.92 5.49 0.13
CA SER A 67 17.21 6.51 -0.66
C SER A 67 16.10 5.95 -1.58
N SER A 68 16.24 4.70 -2.01
CA SER A 68 15.26 4.03 -2.88
C SER A 68 14.08 3.45 -2.13
N TYR A 69 14.27 2.96 -0.90
CA TYR A 69 13.30 2.07 -0.24
C TYR A 69 12.92 2.46 1.19
N HIS A 70 13.52 3.49 1.78
CA HIS A 70 13.19 3.96 3.13
C HIS A 70 11.72 4.37 3.27
N ASN A 71 11.07 4.79 2.18
CA ASN A 71 9.68 5.23 2.12
C ASN A 71 8.83 4.30 1.23
N SER A 72 9.19 3.02 1.14
CA SER A 72 8.39 2.03 0.40
C SER A 72 7.29 1.45 1.29
N GLY A 73 6.14 1.13 0.69
CA GLY A 73 4.95 0.65 1.39
C GLY A 73 5.01 -0.79 1.93
N CYS A 74 6.20 -1.39 2.13
CA CYS A 74 6.28 -2.76 2.61
C CYS A 74 5.68 -2.89 4.02
N GLY A 75 4.79 -3.86 4.21
CA GLY A 75 4.05 -4.02 5.48
C GLY A 75 2.91 -3.02 5.70
N VAL A 76 2.88 -1.92 4.93
CA VAL A 76 1.82 -0.92 4.99
C VAL A 76 0.59 -1.44 4.27
N ARG A 77 -0.59 -1.14 4.81
CA ARG A 77 -1.87 -1.51 4.21
C ARG A 77 -2.97 -0.54 4.56
N LEU A 78 -3.88 -0.39 3.61
CA LEU A 78 -5.15 0.32 3.76
C LEU A 78 -6.20 -0.70 4.27
N ARG A 79 -6.83 -0.46 5.41
CA ARG A 79 -7.81 -1.39 6.01
C ARG A 79 -9.04 -0.63 6.53
N PHE A 80 -10.17 -0.84 5.87
CA PHE A 80 -11.38 -0.03 6.04
C PHE A 80 -12.65 -0.80 5.65
N SER A 81 -13.80 -0.30 6.06
CA SER A 81 -15.11 -0.68 5.54
C SER A 81 -15.73 0.47 4.74
N THR A 82 -16.55 0.12 3.75
CA THR A 82 -17.37 1.08 3.00
C THR A 82 -18.67 0.45 2.55
N ASP A 83 -19.72 1.26 2.39
CA ASP A 83 -20.99 0.87 1.78
C ASP A 83 -21.03 1.12 0.26
N SER A 84 -19.94 1.62 -0.33
CA SER A 84 -19.82 1.76 -1.78
C SER A 84 -19.72 0.40 -2.45
N THR A 85 -20.21 0.33 -3.69
CA THR A 85 -20.20 -0.93 -4.46
C THR A 85 -18.92 -1.12 -5.27
N ARG A 86 -18.20 -0.03 -5.54
CA ARG A 86 -17.01 0.01 -6.39
C ARG A 86 -16.06 1.08 -5.90
N LEU A 87 -14.77 0.86 -6.13
CA LEU A 87 -13.75 1.87 -5.89
C LEU A 87 -12.94 2.08 -7.15
N ILE A 88 -12.41 3.28 -7.33
CA ILE A 88 -11.39 3.59 -8.34
C ILE A 88 -10.18 4.16 -7.63
N PHE A 89 -9.04 3.49 -7.74
CA PHE A 89 -7.78 4.03 -7.25
C PHE A 89 -7.06 4.75 -8.38
N LYS A 90 -6.73 6.03 -8.18
CA LYS A 90 -5.75 6.74 -9.00
C LYS A 90 -4.44 6.80 -8.21
N VAL A 91 -3.37 6.33 -8.83
CA VAL A 91 -2.08 6.12 -8.16
C VAL A 91 -0.98 6.74 -8.99
N LYS A 92 -0.04 7.40 -8.32
CA LYS A 92 1.27 7.76 -8.86
C LYS A 92 2.37 7.15 -8.01
N LEU A 93 3.26 6.39 -8.64
CA LEU A 93 4.41 5.77 -8.01
C LEU A 93 5.68 6.57 -8.29
N LYS A 94 6.60 6.62 -7.33
CA LYS A 94 7.91 7.30 -7.51
C LYS A 94 8.75 6.67 -8.62
N ARG A 95 8.65 5.35 -8.78
CA ARG A 95 9.49 4.59 -9.73
C ARG A 95 8.65 3.95 -10.82
N ARG A 96 9.16 4.03 -12.04
CA ARG A 96 8.61 3.44 -13.28
C ARG A 96 9.11 2.03 -13.57
N TRP A 97 10.14 1.58 -12.87
CA TRP A 97 10.85 0.33 -13.19
C TRP A 97 11.09 -0.50 -11.94
N SER A 98 10.63 -1.75 -12.00
CA SER A 98 10.96 -2.78 -11.01
C SER A 98 12.45 -3.14 -11.07
N THR A 99 12.95 -3.80 -10.02
CA THR A 99 14.33 -4.34 -10.07
C THR A 99 14.37 -5.60 -10.93
N LEU A 100 15.47 -5.85 -11.64
CA LEU A 100 15.61 -7.00 -12.55
C LEU A 100 15.41 -8.38 -11.87
N LYS A 101 15.47 -8.44 -10.54
CA LYS A 101 15.37 -9.68 -9.76
C LYS A 101 13.97 -9.97 -9.21
N ILE A 102 13.05 -9.02 -9.30
CA ILE A 102 11.70 -9.14 -8.72
C ILE A 102 10.68 -8.93 -9.82
N VAL A 103 9.69 -9.81 -9.91
CA VAL A 103 8.58 -9.63 -10.84
C VAL A 103 7.86 -8.31 -10.55
N ASN A 104 7.36 -7.64 -11.59
CA ASN A 104 6.73 -6.32 -11.47
C ASN A 104 5.65 -6.29 -10.37
N TRP A 105 4.80 -7.33 -10.35
CA TRP A 105 3.78 -7.55 -9.34
C TRP A 105 4.33 -7.64 -7.91
N GLY A 106 5.48 -8.28 -7.70
CA GLY A 106 6.13 -8.38 -6.39
C GLY A 106 6.69 -7.04 -5.89
N SER A 107 7.01 -6.14 -6.82
CA SER A 107 7.56 -4.83 -6.50
C SER A 107 6.49 -3.77 -6.30
N PHE A 108 5.55 -3.68 -7.24
CA PHE A 108 4.70 -2.50 -7.47
C PHE A 108 3.22 -2.74 -7.15
N ALA A 109 2.83 -3.96 -6.77
CA ALA A 109 1.41 -4.27 -6.66
C ALA A 109 0.75 -3.78 -5.39
N PHE A 110 -0.50 -3.37 -5.58
CA PHE A 110 -1.53 -3.29 -4.58
C PHE A 110 -2.28 -4.61 -4.59
N ASP A 111 -2.39 -5.26 -3.42
CA ASP A 111 -2.96 -6.60 -3.30
C ASP A 111 -4.19 -6.56 -2.41
N VAL A 112 -5.36 -6.83 -3.00
CA VAL A 112 -6.68 -6.54 -2.45
C VAL A 112 -7.31 -7.79 -1.87
N TYR A 113 -7.77 -7.69 -0.62
CA TYR A 113 -8.47 -8.74 0.09
C TYR A 113 -9.80 -8.25 0.63
N GLY A 114 -10.81 -9.12 0.61
CA GLY A 114 -12.01 -8.97 1.44
C GLY A 114 -11.79 -9.63 2.81
N ILE A 115 -12.42 -9.09 3.86
CA ILE A 115 -12.29 -9.62 5.23
C ILE A 115 -13.64 -10.12 5.74
N GLU A 116 -13.70 -11.36 6.19
CA GLU A 116 -14.89 -11.95 6.82
C GLU A 116 -14.50 -12.72 8.08
N GLU A 117 -15.05 -12.31 9.23
CA GLU A 117 -14.85 -12.91 10.58
C GLU A 117 -13.40 -12.98 11.12
N ASP A 118 -12.38 -12.69 10.30
CA ASP A 118 -10.91 -12.71 10.53
C ASP A 118 -10.16 -13.28 9.31
N LYS A 119 -10.89 -13.87 8.35
CA LYS A 119 -10.34 -14.48 7.15
C LYS A 119 -10.18 -13.46 6.04
N TYR A 120 -8.99 -13.47 5.45
CA TYR A 120 -8.62 -12.66 4.31
C TYR A 120 -8.81 -13.47 3.03
N SER A 121 -9.73 -13.04 2.17
CA SER A 121 -9.98 -13.64 0.86
C SER A 121 -9.35 -12.78 -0.23
N HIS A 122 -8.41 -13.34 -1.00
CA HIS A 122 -7.78 -12.61 -2.11
C HIS A 122 -8.84 -12.28 -3.17
N ARG A 123 -8.86 -11.03 -3.62
CA ARG A 123 -9.83 -10.50 -4.59
C ARG A 123 -9.17 -10.23 -5.93
N THR A 124 -8.15 -9.38 -5.91
CA THR A 124 -7.44 -8.95 -7.11
C THR A 124 -6.09 -8.35 -6.73
N VAL A 125 -5.23 -8.23 -7.72
CA VAL A 125 -3.94 -7.56 -7.62
C VAL A 125 -3.82 -6.60 -8.79
N PHE A 126 -3.30 -5.40 -8.55
CA PHE A 126 -3.07 -4.43 -9.62
C PHE A 126 -1.72 -3.72 -9.45
N ALA A 127 -1.01 -3.54 -10.57
CA ALA A 127 0.27 -2.86 -10.67
C ALA A 127 0.40 -2.28 -12.09
N PRO A 128 1.06 -1.12 -12.29
CA PRO A 128 1.29 -0.59 -13.62
C PRO A 128 2.30 -1.45 -14.37
N ASN A 129 2.22 -1.50 -15.70
CA ASN A 129 3.30 -2.06 -16.49
C ASN A 129 4.60 -1.27 -16.28
N ASN A 130 5.74 -1.93 -16.53
CA ASN A 130 7.04 -1.25 -16.54
C ASN A 130 7.02 -0.03 -17.48
N ALA A 131 7.82 0.98 -17.15
CA ALA A 131 7.86 2.31 -17.76
C ALA A 131 6.69 3.24 -17.42
N LEU A 132 5.69 2.80 -16.65
CA LEU A 132 4.53 3.59 -16.27
C LEU A 132 4.48 3.73 -14.73
N ASP A 133 4.13 4.91 -14.26
CA ASP A 133 4.07 5.28 -12.84
C ASP A 133 2.68 5.78 -12.42
N THR A 134 1.92 6.32 -13.37
CA THR A 134 0.63 6.97 -13.12
C THR A 134 -0.49 6.20 -13.79
N PHE A 135 -1.47 5.74 -13.01
CA PHE A 135 -2.53 4.85 -13.50
C PHE A 135 -3.79 4.92 -12.65
N ALA A 136 -4.88 4.39 -13.18
CA ALA A 136 -6.12 4.14 -12.49
C ALA A 136 -6.55 2.66 -12.58
N GLU A 137 -7.10 2.12 -11.50
CA GLU A 137 -7.71 0.80 -11.46
C GLU A 137 -9.04 0.82 -10.72
N SER A 138 -10.05 0.11 -11.23
CA SER A 138 -11.31 -0.06 -10.53
C SER A 138 -11.40 -1.45 -9.91
N ILE A 139 -11.93 -1.52 -8.70
CA ILE A 139 -12.18 -2.77 -7.98
C ILE A 139 -13.63 -2.83 -7.50
N LEU A 140 -14.15 -4.04 -7.37
CA LEU A 140 -15.45 -4.30 -6.76
C LEU A 140 -15.29 -4.52 -5.25
N VAL A 141 -16.12 -3.83 -4.47
CA VAL A 141 -16.17 -3.99 -3.02
C VAL A 141 -16.86 -5.32 -2.68
N PRO A 142 -16.37 -6.11 -1.70
CA PRO A 142 -17.08 -7.29 -1.22
C PRO A 142 -18.44 -6.92 -0.61
N GLU A 143 -19.39 -7.84 -0.58
CA GLU A 143 -20.76 -7.58 -0.09
C GLU A 143 -20.81 -7.03 1.34
N ASN A 144 -19.86 -7.41 2.19
CA ASN A 144 -19.77 -6.95 3.57
C ASN A 144 -18.99 -5.63 3.74
N GLY A 145 -18.52 -5.02 2.65
CA GLY A 145 -17.83 -3.73 2.64
C GLY A 145 -16.39 -3.73 3.16
N LYS A 146 -15.89 -4.84 3.72
CA LYS A 146 -14.63 -4.88 4.49
C LYS A 146 -13.43 -5.24 3.61
N LEU A 147 -12.46 -4.35 3.54
CA LEU A 147 -11.30 -4.44 2.65
C LEU A 147 -9.97 -4.33 3.41
N CYS A 148 -8.96 -5.02 2.90
CA CYS A 148 -7.55 -4.77 3.20
C CYS A 148 -6.75 -4.75 1.90
N ILE A 149 -5.97 -3.70 1.66
CA ILE A 149 -5.12 -3.54 0.48
C ILE A 149 -3.68 -3.40 0.94
N PHE A 150 -2.85 -4.39 0.65
CA PHE A 150 -1.41 -4.33 0.92
C PHE A 150 -0.71 -3.47 -0.12
N LEU A 151 0.10 -2.51 0.32
CA LEU A 151 0.79 -1.56 -0.54
C LEU A 151 2.07 -2.17 -1.16
N PRO A 152 2.65 -1.53 -2.19
CA PRO A 152 3.84 -2.01 -2.87
C PRO A 152 5.06 -2.18 -1.94
N ASN A 153 5.73 -3.33 -2.00
CA ASN A 153 6.89 -3.64 -1.14
C ASN A 153 8.16 -2.84 -1.52
N PHE A 154 8.31 -2.48 -2.79
CA PHE A 154 9.55 -1.92 -3.34
C PHE A 154 9.33 -0.63 -4.13
N ASN A 155 8.25 0.10 -3.84
CA ASN A 155 8.00 1.41 -4.43
C ASN A 155 7.41 2.37 -3.41
N SER A 156 7.69 3.65 -3.60
CA SER A 156 7.04 4.73 -2.87
C SER A 156 5.82 5.19 -3.66
N ILE A 157 4.76 5.51 -2.94
CA ILE A 157 3.55 6.09 -3.51
C ILE A 157 3.66 7.60 -3.33
N GLU A 158 3.57 8.36 -4.41
CA GLU A 158 3.62 9.82 -4.38
C GLU A 158 2.22 10.40 -4.21
N GLU A 159 1.23 9.83 -4.90
CA GLU A 159 -0.16 10.28 -4.89
C GLU A 159 -1.09 9.06 -4.87
N LEU A 160 -2.11 9.09 -4.03
CA LEU A 160 -3.05 7.98 -3.86
C LEU A 160 -4.46 8.53 -3.60
N TYR A 161 -5.31 8.42 -4.61
CA TYR A 161 -6.71 8.83 -4.53
C TYR A 161 -7.65 7.64 -4.61
N MET A 162 -8.75 7.72 -3.88
CA MET A 162 -9.85 6.74 -3.93
C MET A 162 -11.13 7.44 -4.39
N GLY A 163 -11.58 7.10 -5.59
CA GLY A 163 -12.91 7.38 -6.09
C GLY A 163 -13.90 6.42 -5.44
N ILE A 164 -14.91 6.97 -4.78
CA ILE A 164 -15.96 6.26 -4.05
C ILE A 164 -17.33 6.83 -4.43
N ASP A 165 -18.40 6.03 -4.39
CA ASP A 165 -19.75 6.52 -4.67
C ASP A 165 -20.09 7.75 -3.77
N SER A 166 -20.72 8.79 -4.33
CA SER A 166 -20.78 10.12 -3.70
C SER A 166 -21.45 10.13 -2.33
N GLU A 167 -22.50 9.33 -2.18
CA GLU A 167 -23.27 9.20 -0.94
C GLU A 167 -22.70 8.13 -0.01
N SER A 168 -21.68 7.40 -0.44
CA SER A 168 -21.07 6.34 0.35
C SER A 168 -20.10 6.86 1.38
N CYS A 169 -20.03 6.14 2.49
CA CYS A 169 -19.12 6.38 3.60
C CYS A 169 -18.01 5.34 3.62
N PHE A 170 -16.92 5.69 4.30
CA PHE A 170 -15.88 4.74 4.65
C PHE A 170 -15.44 5.00 6.09
N GLU A 171 -15.00 3.94 6.75
CA GLU A 171 -14.52 4.01 8.13
C GLU A 171 -13.33 3.08 8.32
N ARG A 172 -12.45 3.44 9.25
CA ARG A 172 -11.33 2.58 9.65
C ARG A 172 -11.87 1.25 10.14
N LEU A 173 -11.29 0.16 9.64
CA LEU A 173 -11.59 -1.18 10.13
C LEU A 173 -10.49 -1.58 11.12
N ASP A 174 -10.85 -1.66 12.40
CA ASP A 174 -9.93 -1.96 13.50
C ASP A 174 -9.55 -3.43 13.61
N TYR A 175 -8.31 -3.68 14.06
CA TYR A 175 -7.92 -5.00 14.53
C TYR A 175 -8.62 -5.35 15.85
N PRO A 176 -8.83 -6.65 16.15
CA PRO A 176 -9.26 -7.10 17.47
C PRO A 176 -8.40 -6.48 18.57
N ALA A 177 -9.00 -6.16 19.72
CA ALA A 177 -8.33 -5.38 20.77
C ALA A 177 -7.01 -6.03 21.23
N GLU A 178 -7.02 -7.36 21.35
CA GLU A 178 -5.89 -8.23 21.68
C GLU A 178 -4.78 -8.26 20.61
N ASN A 179 -5.09 -7.80 19.39
CA ASN A 179 -4.22 -7.81 18.21
C ASN A 179 -3.76 -6.39 17.80
N ARG A 180 -4.00 -5.38 18.64
CA ARG A 180 -3.60 -3.99 18.33
C ARG A 180 -2.11 -3.73 18.48
N THR A 181 -1.39 -4.50 19.31
CA THR A 181 0.07 -4.38 19.41
C THR A 181 0.73 -4.98 18.17
N PRO A 182 1.48 -4.19 17.38
CA PRO A 182 2.03 -4.67 16.13
C PRO A 182 3.20 -5.64 16.33
N VAL A 183 3.37 -6.58 15.39
CA VAL A 183 4.59 -7.38 15.26
C VAL A 183 5.62 -6.63 14.42
N LEU A 184 6.82 -6.43 14.97
CA LEU A 184 7.91 -5.76 14.26
C LEU A 184 8.71 -6.75 13.41
N PHE A 185 8.88 -6.42 12.13
CA PHE A 185 9.79 -7.10 11.22
C PHE A 185 10.96 -6.19 10.86
N PHE A 186 12.17 -6.72 10.98
CA PHE A 186 13.40 -6.06 10.57
C PHE A 186 14.33 -7.11 9.96
N GLY A 187 14.89 -6.83 8.78
CA GLY A 187 15.73 -7.78 8.07
C GLY A 187 16.14 -7.31 6.68
N SER A 188 16.58 -8.28 5.86
CA SER A 188 17.06 -8.05 4.49
C SER A 188 15.90 -7.94 3.48
N ALA A 189 16.24 -7.96 2.18
CA ALA A 189 15.27 -8.01 1.09
C ALA A 189 14.17 -9.08 1.27
N THR A 190 14.49 -10.23 1.90
CA THR A 190 13.49 -11.27 2.16
C THR A 190 12.38 -10.78 3.09
N ALA A 191 12.74 -10.04 4.14
CA ALA A 191 11.80 -9.41 5.06
C ALA A 191 11.03 -8.27 4.40
N GLN A 192 11.66 -7.52 3.49
CA GLN A 192 10.96 -6.51 2.71
C GLN A 192 9.95 -7.12 1.72
N GLY A 193 10.20 -8.34 1.23
CA GLY A 193 9.27 -9.10 0.38
C GLY A 193 9.88 -9.68 -0.90
N ALA A 194 11.21 -9.72 -1.04
CA ALA A 194 11.86 -10.36 -2.18
C ALA A 194 11.86 -11.89 -2.01
N SER A 195 11.38 -12.70 -2.97
CA SER A 195 10.68 -12.36 -4.22
C SER A 195 9.24 -12.89 -4.20
N ALA A 196 8.43 -12.38 -3.28
CA ALA A 196 7.00 -12.65 -3.25
C ALA A 196 6.35 -12.25 -4.58
N SER A 197 5.31 -12.98 -4.99
CA SER A 197 4.61 -12.74 -6.26
C SER A 197 3.85 -11.42 -6.30
N HIS A 198 3.38 -10.94 -5.15
CA HIS A 198 2.70 -9.66 -4.93
C HIS A 198 2.80 -9.29 -3.44
N SER A 199 2.41 -8.07 -3.09
CA SER A 199 2.65 -7.51 -1.75
C SER A 199 2.10 -8.37 -0.62
N GLY A 200 0.86 -8.87 -0.71
CA GLY A 200 0.27 -9.73 0.32
C GLY A 200 0.93 -11.11 0.48
N ASN A 201 1.77 -11.55 -0.46
CA ASN A 201 2.53 -12.80 -0.35
C ASN A 201 3.92 -12.63 0.29
N SER A 202 4.30 -11.42 0.71
CA SER A 202 5.48 -11.27 1.57
C SER A 202 5.22 -11.97 2.90
N TYR A 203 6.22 -12.66 3.45
CA TYR A 203 5.99 -13.44 4.68
C TYR A 203 5.50 -12.57 5.86
N PRO A 204 5.92 -11.29 6.04
CA PRO A 204 5.31 -10.44 7.07
C PRO A 204 3.83 -10.24 6.82
N ASN A 205 3.42 -9.96 5.58
CA ASN A 205 2.00 -9.78 5.24
C ASN A 205 1.21 -11.08 5.36
N ILE A 206 1.81 -12.26 5.12
CA ILE A 206 1.20 -13.56 5.41
C ILE A 206 0.95 -13.70 6.92
N VAL A 207 1.95 -13.39 7.76
CA VAL A 207 1.79 -13.41 9.22
C VAL A 207 0.70 -12.45 9.68
N SER A 208 0.62 -11.24 9.12
CA SER A 208 -0.42 -10.26 9.48
C SER A 208 -1.84 -10.80 9.25
N LYS A 209 -2.04 -11.56 8.17
CA LYS A 209 -3.34 -12.18 7.84
C LYS A 209 -3.63 -13.37 8.74
N LEU A 210 -2.65 -14.25 8.96
CA LEU A 210 -2.82 -15.45 9.78
C LEU A 210 -3.16 -15.12 11.24
N LEU A 211 -2.68 -13.98 11.73
CA LEU A 211 -2.90 -13.54 13.10
C LEU A 211 -4.02 -12.49 13.22
N ASP A 212 -4.60 -12.02 12.11
CA ASP A 212 -5.41 -10.78 12.02
C ASP A 212 -4.85 -9.70 12.95
N ARG A 213 -3.58 -9.34 12.73
CA ARG A 213 -2.79 -8.49 13.64
C ARG A 213 -1.99 -7.45 12.88
N ASP A 214 -1.79 -6.30 13.53
CA ASP A 214 -0.93 -5.26 12.99
C ASP A 214 0.54 -5.71 12.89
N ILE A 215 1.24 -5.21 11.88
CA ILE A 215 2.66 -5.43 11.68
C ILE A 215 3.31 -4.11 11.29
N VAL A 216 4.58 -3.93 11.66
CA VAL A 216 5.43 -2.85 11.15
C VAL A 216 6.64 -3.50 10.51
N ASN A 217 6.97 -3.13 9.27
CA ASN A 217 8.11 -3.68 8.55
C ASN A 217 9.16 -2.60 8.26
N LEU A 218 10.25 -2.63 9.03
CA LEU A 218 11.37 -1.69 8.92
C LEU A 218 12.50 -2.23 8.04
N SER A 219 12.23 -3.22 7.19
CA SER A 219 13.24 -3.80 6.30
C SER A 219 13.48 -2.89 5.10
N CYS A 220 14.75 -2.76 4.71
CA CYS A 220 15.18 -1.90 3.60
C CYS A 220 16.39 -2.55 2.92
N SER A 221 16.26 -2.86 1.63
CA SER A 221 17.28 -3.57 0.84
C SER A 221 17.09 -3.42 -0.66
#